data_AF-A6TQR4-F1
#
_entry.id   AF-A6TQR4-F1
#
_cell.length_a   1.000
_cell.length_b   1.000
_cell.length_c   1.000
_cell.angle_alpha   90.00
_cell.angle_beta   90.00
_cell.angle_gamma   90.00
#
_symmetry.space_group_name_H-M   'P 1'
#
loop_
_entity.id
_entity.type
_entity.pdbx_description
1 polymer ?
#
loop_
_entity_poly.entity_id
_entity_poly.type
_entity_poly.pdbx_seq_one_letter_code
_entity_poly.pdbx_strand_id
1 'polypeptide(L)'
;MDRTIKCTDCGELLSNESDACQKCRSSKRTVCMGFSDKVSFHEQLRGKAKKEGTKKPVKEFIYGDEKKISNNTWVDKTRIIDRENNQYVEIIKDKDTGEIIHECKEPLTDHFNHGSAKFKKQK
;
A
#
# COMPACT_ATOMS: atom_id res chain seq x y z
N MET A 1 5.21 14.35 16.09
CA MET A 1 4.48 15.40 16.84
C MET A 1 5.56 16.23 17.48
N ASP A 2 5.86 17.36 16.85
CA ASP A 2 7.06 18.10 17.19
C ASP A 2 6.63 19.27 18.05
N ARG A 3 7.09 19.29 19.30
CA ARG A 3 6.73 20.32 20.26
C ARG A 3 7.96 21.15 20.57
N THR A 4 7.88 22.45 20.35
CA THR A 4 8.94 23.38 20.74
C THR A 4 8.36 24.50 21.58
N ILE A 5 9.13 24.95 22.55
CA ILE A 5 8.75 26.02 23.47
C ILE A 5 9.73 27.15 23.27
N LYS A 6 9.21 28.35 23.03
CA LYS A 6 10.01 29.56 22.80
C LYS A 6 9.58 30.64 23.77
N CYS A 7 10.51 31.51 24.14
CA CYS A 7 10.17 32.75 24.81
C CYS A 7 9.39 33.65 23.85
N THR A 8 8.22 34.13 24.27
CA THR A 8 7.38 34.99 23.44
C THR A 8 8.07 36.31 23.10
N ASP A 9 8.84 36.87 24.04
CA ASP A 9 9.39 38.22 23.88
C ASP A 9 10.72 38.27 23.12
N CYS A 10 11.54 37.20 23.13
CA CYS A 10 12.85 37.19 22.46
C CYS A 10 13.09 36.02 21.51
N GLY A 11 12.15 35.08 21.39
CA GLY A 11 12.21 33.94 20.48
C GLY A 11 13.15 32.80 20.87
N GLU A 12 13.87 32.92 22.00
CA GLU A 12 14.82 31.91 22.48
C GLU A 12 14.12 30.57 22.76
N LEU A 13 14.73 29.46 22.34
CA LEU A 13 14.24 28.12 22.65
C LEU A 13 14.43 27.83 24.14
N LEU A 14 13.41 27.23 24.76
CA LEU A 14 13.41 26.95 26.19
C LEU A 14 13.46 25.45 26.42
N SER A 15 14.37 25.03 27.29
CA SER A 15 14.58 23.64 27.67
C SER A 15 13.43 23.08 28.52
N ASN A 16 12.86 23.90 29.41
CA ASN A 16 11.78 23.52 30.31
C ASN A 16 10.65 24.55 30.34
N GLU A 17 9.45 24.10 30.69
CA GLU A 17 8.25 24.94 30.80
C GLU A 17 8.32 25.95 31.96
N SER A 18 8.99 25.56 33.03
CA SER A 18 9.05 26.29 34.30
C SER A 18 10.15 27.36 34.33
N ASP A 19 11.10 27.30 33.41
CA ASP A 19 12.27 28.19 33.43
C ASP A 19 11.88 29.58 32.97
N ALA A 20 12.32 30.62 33.68
CA ALA A 20 12.36 31.99 33.15
C ALA A 20 13.31 32.03 31.94
N CYS A 21 13.05 32.90 30.94
CA CYS A 21 13.95 32.99 29.80
C CYS A 21 15.30 33.54 30.27
N GLN A 22 16.40 32.80 30.08
CA GLN A 22 17.72 33.25 30.55
C GLN A 22 18.22 34.52 29.84
N LYS A 23 17.70 34.81 28.65
CA LYS A 23 18.12 35.94 27.81
C LYS A 23 17.43 37.25 28.15
N CYS A 24 16.09 37.24 28.29
CA CYS A 24 15.30 38.45 28.56
C CYS A 24 14.53 38.42 29.88
N ARG A 25 14.66 37.34 30.66
CA ARG A 25 13.97 37.09 31.96
C ARG A 25 12.45 37.05 31.91
N SER A 26 11.87 37.12 30.71
CA SER A 26 10.42 36.98 30.54
C SER A 26 9.94 35.59 30.94
N SER A 27 8.77 35.55 31.57
CA SER A 27 7.99 34.34 31.85
C SER A 27 7.01 33.97 30.73
N LYS A 28 6.85 34.82 29.70
CA LYS A 28 5.91 34.56 28.60
C LYS A 28 6.42 33.48 27.66
N ARG A 29 5.53 32.56 27.27
CA ARG A 29 5.86 31.36 26.50
C ARG A 29 4.94 31.23 25.30
N THR A 30 5.52 30.77 24.20
CA THR A 30 4.79 30.32 23.02
C THR A 30 5.11 28.84 22.82
N VAL A 31 4.08 28.00 22.85
CA VAL A 31 4.19 26.57 22.54
C VAL A 31 3.84 26.39 21.08
N CYS A 32 4.80 25.91 20.29
CA CYS A 32 4.60 25.57 18.89
C CYS A 32 4.41 24.05 18.78
N MET A 33 3.29 23.64 18.17
CA MET A 33 2.96 22.24 17.92
C MET A 33 2.97 21.99 16.41
N GLY A 34 3.83 21.07 15.98
CA GLY A 34 3.89 20.56 14.62
C GLY A 34 3.04 19.31 14.48
N PHE A 35 2.04 19.39 13.61
CA PHE A 35 1.21 18.26 13.17
C PHE A 35 1.59 17.92 11.74
N SER A 36 1.66 16.63 11.44
CA SER A 36 1.97 16.13 10.11
C SER A 36 1.08 14.94 9.82
N ASP A 37 0.31 15.03 8.74
CA ASP A 37 -0.51 13.93 8.25
C ASP A 37 -0.02 13.49 6.88
N LYS A 38 -0.19 12.20 6.58
CA LYS A 38 0.08 11.65 5.26
C LYS A 38 -1.21 11.10 4.67
N VAL A 39 -1.59 11.62 3.51
CA VAL A 39 -2.66 11.06 2.69
C VAL A 39 -2.01 10.34 1.51
N SER A 40 -2.42 9.10 1.26
CA SER A 40 -2.01 8.33 0.09
C SER A 40 -3.23 7.85 -0.68
N PHE A 41 -3.10 7.81 -2.00
CA PHE A 41 -4.12 7.30 -2.91
C PHE A 41 -3.68 5.95 -3.43
N HIS A 42 -4.63 5.02 -3.49
CA HIS A 42 -4.40 3.66 -3.96
C HIS A 42 -5.51 3.32 -4.95
N GLU A 43 -5.12 2.92 -6.16
CA GLU A 43 -6.05 2.60 -7.23
C GLU A 43 -5.83 1.16 -7.69
N GLN A 44 -6.92 0.48 -8.02
CA GLN A 44 -6.86 -0.84 -8.62
C GLN A 44 -7.91 -0.99 -9.71
N LEU A 45 -7.46 -1.42 -10.87
CA LEU A 45 -8.30 -1.74 -12.01
C LEU A 45 -8.56 -3.24 -12.07
N ARG A 46 -9.84 -3.63 -12.17
CA ARG A 46 -10.26 -5.03 -12.37
C ARG A 46 -11.14 -5.11 -13.60
N GLY A 47 -10.88 -6.10 -14.45
CA GLY A 47 -11.64 -6.30 -15.67
C GLY A 47 -11.88 -7.76 -16.02
N LYS A 48 -12.97 -8.01 -16.73
CA LYS A 48 -13.34 -9.32 -17.27
C LYS A 48 -13.84 -9.16 -18.69
N ALA A 49 -13.19 -9.82 -19.64
CA ALA A 49 -13.69 -9.94 -21.00
C ALA A 49 -14.49 -11.23 -21.14
N LYS A 50 -15.69 -11.15 -21.72
CA LYS A 50 -16.55 -12.29 -21.99
C LYS A 50 -16.81 -12.38 -23.49
N LYS A 51 -16.88 -13.61 -23.98
CA LYS A 51 -17.30 -13.92 -25.35
C LYS A 51 -18.64 -14.62 -25.31
N GLU A 52 -19.49 -14.35 -26.29
CA GLU A 52 -20.78 -15.03 -26.42
C GLU A 52 -20.60 -16.56 -26.47
N GLY A 53 -21.52 -17.30 -25.86
CA GLY A 53 -21.44 -18.76 -25.77
C GLY A 53 -20.46 -19.31 -24.71
N THR A 54 -19.67 -18.47 -24.04
CA THR A 54 -18.74 -18.91 -22.98
C THR A 54 -19.28 -18.67 -21.59
N LYS A 55 -19.31 -19.71 -20.74
CA LYS A 55 -19.77 -19.60 -19.34
C LYS A 55 -18.80 -18.81 -18.46
N LYS A 56 -17.49 -18.95 -18.71
CA LYS A 56 -16.43 -18.25 -17.97
C LYS A 56 -15.87 -17.12 -18.81
N PRO A 57 -15.38 -16.02 -18.21
CA PRO A 57 -14.67 -14.97 -18.93
C PRO A 57 -13.49 -15.54 -19.72
N VAL A 58 -13.28 -15.06 -20.94
CA VAL A 58 -12.11 -15.44 -21.75
C VAL A 58 -10.83 -14.82 -21.19
N LYS A 59 -10.93 -13.64 -20.58
CA LYS A 59 -9.83 -12.96 -19.91
C LYS A 59 -10.28 -12.29 -18.62
N GLU A 60 -9.48 -12.39 -17.57
CA GLU A 60 -9.65 -11.64 -16.33
C GLU A 60 -8.34 -10.97 -15.97
N PHE A 61 -8.38 -9.72 -15.51
CA PHE A 61 -7.19 -9.01 -15.10
C PHE A 61 -7.39 -8.15 -13.86
N ILE A 62 -6.29 -7.95 -13.12
CA ILE A 62 -6.15 -7.01 -12.01
C ILE A 62 -4.83 -6.27 -12.23
N TYR A 63 -4.85 -4.95 -12.10
CA TYR A 63 -3.66 -4.10 -12.10
C TYR A 63 -3.76 -3.04 -10.99
N GLY A 64 -2.65 -2.78 -10.31
CA GLY A 64 -2.53 -1.68 -9.34
C GLY A 64 -2.48 -2.16 -7.89
N ASP A 65 -2.79 -1.23 -7.00
CA ASP A 65 -2.46 -1.33 -5.58
C ASP A 65 -3.37 -2.35 -4.86
N GLU A 66 -2.75 -3.26 -4.11
CA GLU A 66 -3.45 -4.19 -3.22
C GLU A 66 -2.87 -4.09 -1.82
N LYS A 67 -3.75 -3.99 -0.82
CA LYS A 67 -3.34 -4.00 0.58
C LYS A 67 -3.15 -5.44 1.05
N LYS A 68 -1.93 -5.81 1.40
CA LYS A 68 -1.61 -7.12 1.96
C LYS A 68 -2.04 -7.18 3.42
N ILE A 69 -3.04 -8.02 3.72
CA ILE A 69 -3.67 -8.09 5.05
C ILE A 69 -2.67 -8.55 6.12
N SER A 70 -1.78 -9.48 5.81
CA SER A 70 -0.89 -10.13 6.78
C SER A 70 0.09 -9.19 7.49
N ASN A 71 0.54 -8.15 6.80
CA ASN A 71 1.55 -7.20 7.29
C ASN A 71 1.13 -5.73 7.08
N ASN A 72 -0.11 -5.49 6.65
CA ASN A 72 -0.67 -4.16 6.43
C ASN A 72 0.14 -3.29 5.44
N THR A 73 0.90 -3.90 4.51
CA THR A 73 1.68 -3.18 3.49
C THR A 73 0.93 -3.08 2.17
N TRP A 74 1.26 -2.08 1.38
CA TRP A 74 0.74 -1.93 0.01
C TRP A 74 1.70 -2.58 -0.98
N VAL A 75 1.14 -3.29 -1.96
CA VAL A 75 1.89 -3.90 -3.06
C VAL A 75 1.28 -3.49 -4.38
N ASP A 76 2.09 -3.44 -5.44
CA ASP A 76 1.59 -3.36 -6.80
C ASP A 76 1.33 -4.78 -7.32
N LYS A 77 0.08 -5.07 -7.64
CA LYS A 77 -0.37 -6.38 -8.10
C LYS A 77 -0.79 -6.33 -9.55
N THR A 78 -0.16 -7.19 -10.33
CA THR A 78 -0.61 -7.55 -11.68
C THR A 78 -1.03 -9.01 -11.68
N ARG A 79 -2.27 -9.29 -12.09
CA ARG A 79 -2.73 -10.66 -12.34
C ARG A 79 -3.51 -10.73 -13.65
N ILE A 80 -3.16 -11.69 -14.49
CA ILE A 80 -3.82 -11.94 -15.77
C ILE A 80 -4.16 -13.43 -15.86
N ILE A 81 -5.43 -13.72 -16.11
CA ILE A 81 -5.93 -15.05 -16.42
C ILE A 81 -6.44 -14.99 -17.85
N ASP A 82 -5.67 -15.52 -18.79
CA ASP A 82 -6.01 -15.55 -20.21
C ASP A 82 -6.35 -16.98 -20.61
N ARG A 83 -7.65 -17.26 -20.77
CA ARG A 83 -8.14 -18.60 -21.10
C ARG A 83 -8.07 -18.91 -22.59
N GLU A 84 -7.98 -17.89 -23.44
CA GLU A 84 -7.82 -18.08 -24.88
C GLU A 84 -6.38 -18.50 -25.20
N ASN A 85 -5.41 -17.92 -24.50
CA ASN A 85 -3.98 -18.22 -24.68
C ASN A 85 -3.42 -19.23 -23.66
N ASN A 86 -4.28 -19.84 -22.84
CA ASN A 86 -3.90 -20.77 -21.78
C ASN A 86 -2.78 -20.22 -20.86
N GLN A 87 -2.90 -18.97 -20.39
CA GLN A 87 -1.83 -18.29 -19.66
C GLN A 87 -2.32 -17.77 -18.31
N TYR A 88 -1.53 -18.02 -17.27
CA TYR A 88 -1.62 -17.38 -15.97
C TYR A 88 -0.38 -16.52 -15.74
N VAL A 89 -0.58 -15.28 -15.33
CA VAL A 89 0.48 -14.39 -14.88
C VAL A 89 0.05 -13.76 -13.56
N GLU A 90 0.90 -13.84 -12.55
CA GLU A 90 0.78 -13.08 -11.32
C GLU A 90 2.14 -12.50 -10.95
N ILE A 91 2.18 -11.19 -10.74
CA ILE A 91 3.37 -10.45 -10.32
C ILE A 91 2.95 -9.55 -9.16
N ILE A 92 3.68 -9.65 -8.06
CA ILE A 92 3.50 -8.83 -6.87
C ILE A 92 4.82 -8.12 -6.61
N LYS A 93 4.78 -6.79 -6.57
CA LYS A 93 5.93 -5.95 -6.28
C LYS A 93 5.70 -5.14 -5.02
N ASP A 94 6.77 -4.89 -4.27
CA ASP A 94 6.72 -3.87 -3.23
C ASP A 94 6.42 -2.51 -3.86
N LYS A 95 5.48 -1.77 -3.28
CA LYS A 95 4.99 -0.51 -3.88
C LYS A 95 6.04 0.60 -3.79
N ASP A 96 6.85 0.60 -2.74
CA ASP A 96 7.81 1.66 -2.46
C ASP A 96 9.16 1.38 -3.15
N THR A 97 9.62 0.13 -3.17
CA THR A 97 10.93 -0.24 -3.76
C THR A 97 10.84 -0.75 -5.19
N GLY A 98 9.68 -1.27 -5.61
CA GLY A 98 9.51 -1.94 -6.90
C GLY A 98 10.10 -3.36 -6.95
N GLU A 99 10.62 -3.87 -5.84
CA GLU A 99 11.19 -5.23 -5.75
C GLU A 99 10.12 -6.29 -5.99
N ILE A 100 10.44 -7.32 -6.77
CA ILE A 100 9.52 -8.43 -7.04
C ILE A 100 9.46 -9.34 -5.80
N ILE A 101 8.32 -9.33 -5.13
CA ILE A 101 8.02 -10.19 -3.98
C ILE A 101 7.60 -11.59 -4.45
N HIS A 102 6.85 -11.64 -5.56
CA HIS A 102 6.37 -12.89 -6.14
C HIS A 102 6.15 -12.73 -7.64
N GLU A 103 6.56 -13.74 -8.40
CA GLU A 103 6.30 -13.84 -9.83
C GLU A 103 5.93 -15.29 -10.18
N CYS A 104 4.82 -15.46 -10.87
CA CYS A 104 4.33 -16.72 -11.40
C CYS A 104 3.88 -16.49 -12.84
N LYS A 105 4.45 -17.24 -13.78
CA LYS A 105 4.14 -17.20 -15.21
C LYS A 105 4.10 -18.64 -15.71
N GLU A 106 2.91 -19.16 -15.94
CA GLU A 106 2.74 -20.56 -16.31
C GLU A 106 1.48 -20.78 -17.16
N PRO A 107 1.38 -21.93 -17.85
CA PRO A 107 0.15 -22.29 -18.51
C PRO A 107 -1.01 -22.38 -17.53
N LEU A 108 -2.18 -21.88 -17.90
CA LEU A 108 -3.37 -21.90 -17.03
C LEU A 108 -3.83 -23.34 -16.73
N THR A 109 -3.59 -24.26 -17.66
CA THR A 109 -3.78 -25.71 -17.47
C THR A 109 -2.89 -26.31 -16.40
N ASP A 110 -1.79 -25.66 -16.04
CA ASP A 110 -0.84 -26.19 -15.07
C ASP A 110 -0.99 -25.48 -13.71
N HIS A 111 -1.71 -24.36 -13.70
CA HIS A 111 -2.05 -23.56 -12.52
C HIS A 111 -3.12 -24.24 -11.64
N PHE A 112 -2.73 -25.35 -11.01
CA PHE A 112 -3.51 -26.11 -10.02
C PHE A 112 -2.78 -26.18 -8.67
N ASN A 113 -3.49 -26.56 -7.60
CA ASN A 113 -2.97 -26.60 -6.22
C ASN A 113 -2.64 -25.24 -5.59
N HIS A 114 -3.10 -24.13 -6.20
CA HIS A 114 -2.97 -22.78 -5.67
C HIS A 114 -4.32 -22.25 -5.15
N GLY A 115 -4.47 -22.10 -3.83
CA GLY A 115 -5.66 -21.48 -3.22
C GLY A 115 -7.00 -22.10 -3.66
N SER A 116 -7.77 -21.36 -4.46
CA SER A 116 -9.06 -21.82 -5.01
C SER A 116 -8.94 -22.73 -6.24
N ALA A 117 -7.75 -22.86 -6.85
CA ALA A 117 -7.46 -23.75 -7.97
C ALA A 117 -7.29 -25.20 -7.48
N LYS A 118 -8.34 -25.76 -6.90
CA LYS A 118 -8.34 -27.12 -6.36
C LYS A 118 -8.52 -28.15 -7.49
N PHE A 119 -7.90 -29.32 -7.34
CA PHE A 119 -8.19 -30.47 -8.17
C PHE A 119 -9.70 -30.77 -8.18
N LYS A 120 -10.24 -31.10 -9.36
CA LYS A 120 -11.59 -31.66 -9.43
C LYS A 120 -11.56 -33.02 -8.75
N LYS A 121 -12.38 -33.21 -7.71
CA LYS A 121 -12.65 -34.56 -7.18
C LYS A 121 -13.19 -35.41 -8.33
N GLN A 122 -12.55 -36.54 -8.61
CA GLN A 122 -13.14 -37.55 -9.49
C GLN A 122 -14.47 -38.00 -8.83
N LYS A 123 -15.53 -38.07 -9.63
CA LYS A 123 -16.85 -38.52 -9.21
C LYS A 123 -16.92 -40.03 -9.24
#